data_AF-X0CXU8-F1
#
_entry.id   AF-X0CXU8-F1
#
_cell.length_a   1.000
_cell.length_b   1.000
_cell.length_c   1.000
_cell.angle_alpha   90.00
_cell.angle_beta   90.00
_cell.angle_gamma   90.00
#
_symmetry.space_group_name_H-M   'P 1'
#
loop_
_entity.id
_entity.type
_entity.pdbx_description
1 polymer ?
#
loop_
_entity_poly.entity_id
_entity_poly.type
_entity_poly.pdbx_seq_one_letter_code
_entity_poly.pdbx_strand_id
1 'polypeptide(L)'
;MLIEELDRLRGGIRPLNLDMLRAIIRGQSVPEDFPHELAYKCMVAGIRHHDGFALEIRGKSLHHSIERAFHARDIMSGRVPEMEKPEDIPYCFWYPDVPGQDTLRQLLKDHPTVLMRYQVGRACAVGGYVELYKELDILPDVSIAEEARDNLPVSKDIYELVMNAPLLYRVIDDYNLCLFDKPQVGACLNGDTCVRSTLDKRQPLHYEIFPPPFDITEDWCLGADGKRLEERAIPSDTLSLLYAPLPRHLPTVDKDILVLMAAFTGNVDRYVRLRRPRTINGEMQCIVRGIYHNTFFARWCYEQPHLTVLRKFVHARFTMNDDLTWFKHNQTISKDDLPRIIWYPQQADPTTYMELFRLMPELKQLVAQALVVCNEPNDFLRVEPELTPEIYGEITNRIRSPLFREFIDQRVSYEEEEKLADWTELLHDCHDVAPYDHLVSKEMKPRFTRALEDLTLDDVGFENRRAYPPDVKDARDLMRYMSAFPNKPRDHYREEQERFI
;
A
#
# COMPACT_ATOMS: atom_id res chain seq x y z
N MET A 1 9.59 1.22 0.73
CA MET A 1 10.47 2.08 -0.08
C MET A 1 10.47 3.46 0.56
N LEU A 2 11.64 4.07 0.73
CA LEU A 2 11.73 5.42 1.30
C LEU A 2 11.15 6.43 0.30
N ILE A 3 10.57 7.53 0.79
CA ILE A 3 9.93 8.56 -0.05
C ILE A 3 10.92 9.10 -1.09
N GLU A 4 12.17 9.36 -0.69
CA GLU A 4 13.20 9.87 -1.59
C GLU A 4 13.51 8.91 -2.76
N GLU A 5 13.45 7.59 -2.51
CA GLU A 5 13.65 6.58 -3.54
C GLU A 5 12.48 6.59 -4.53
N LEU A 6 11.25 6.72 -4.03
CA LEU A 6 10.05 6.82 -4.84
C LEU A 6 10.05 8.11 -5.69
N ASP A 7 10.48 9.23 -5.13
CA ASP A 7 10.55 10.51 -5.84
C ASP A 7 11.65 10.51 -6.90
N ARG A 8 12.81 9.91 -6.60
CA ARG A 8 13.87 9.69 -7.61
C ARG A 8 13.37 8.81 -8.76
N LEU A 9 12.69 7.70 -8.43
CA LEU A 9 12.09 6.81 -9.42
C LEU A 9 11.10 7.57 -10.31
N ARG A 10 10.16 8.31 -9.72
CA ARG A 10 9.14 9.08 -10.46
C ARG A 10 9.77 10.20 -11.29
N GLY A 11 10.78 10.87 -10.76
CA GLY A 11 11.56 11.88 -11.48
C GLY A 11 12.23 11.31 -12.74
N GLY A 12 12.78 10.09 -12.65
CA GLY A 12 13.39 9.36 -13.76
C GLY A 12 12.39 8.89 -14.83
N ILE A 13 11.11 8.70 -14.48
CA ILE A 13 10.07 8.26 -15.41
C ILE A 13 9.50 9.42 -16.24
N ARG A 14 9.41 10.63 -15.67
CA ARG A 14 8.84 11.82 -16.35
C ARG A 14 9.38 12.11 -17.76
N PRO A 15 10.69 11.99 -18.06
CA PRO A 15 11.20 12.24 -19.41
C PRO A 15 10.97 11.10 -20.40
N LEU A 16 10.46 9.94 -19.97
CA LEU A 16 10.31 8.77 -20.84
C LEU A 16 9.10 8.89 -21.77
N ASN A 17 9.27 8.42 -23.01
CA ASN A 17 8.17 8.29 -23.96
C ASN A 17 7.32 7.05 -23.63
N LEU A 18 6.19 7.26 -22.93
CA LEU A 18 5.30 6.17 -22.51
C LEU A 18 4.68 5.40 -23.69
N ASP A 19 4.45 6.02 -24.85
CA ASP A 19 3.88 5.33 -26.02
C ASP A 19 4.88 4.37 -26.65
N MET A 20 6.16 4.77 -26.69
CA MET A 20 7.24 3.87 -27.09
C MET A 20 7.34 2.68 -26.12
N LEU A 21 7.26 2.92 -24.81
CA LEU A 21 7.28 1.85 -23.81
C LEU A 21 6.08 0.89 -23.95
N ARG A 22 4.89 1.40 -24.27
CA ARG A 22 3.71 0.56 -24.58
C ARG A 22 3.93 -0.29 -25.82
N ALA A 23 4.53 0.26 -26.88
CA ALA A 23 4.86 -0.49 -28.08
C ALA A 23 5.85 -1.63 -27.81
N ILE A 24 6.82 -1.40 -26.92
CA ILE A 24 7.78 -2.43 -26.48
C ILE A 24 7.06 -3.57 -25.75
N ILE A 25 6.16 -3.26 -24.81
CA ILE A 25 5.37 -4.27 -24.10
C ILE A 25 4.55 -5.13 -25.07
N ARG A 26 4.04 -4.53 -26.16
CA ARG A 26 3.28 -5.20 -27.23
C ARG A 26 4.15 -5.98 -28.22
N GLY A 27 5.48 -5.99 -28.04
CA GLY A 27 6.42 -6.63 -28.97
C GLY A 27 6.48 -5.96 -30.35
N GLN A 28 6.20 -4.65 -30.42
CA GLN A 28 6.10 -3.88 -31.68
C GLN A 28 7.31 -2.98 -31.93
N SER A 29 8.17 -2.80 -30.92
CA SER A 29 9.30 -1.88 -30.99
C SER A 29 10.43 -2.36 -30.09
N VAL A 30 11.66 -1.99 -30.45
CA VAL A 30 12.88 -2.21 -29.65
C VAL A 30 13.43 -0.82 -29.33
N PRO A 31 13.70 -0.51 -28.05
CA PRO A 31 14.31 0.77 -27.70
C PRO A 31 15.76 0.81 -28.22
N GLU A 32 16.18 1.95 -28.76
CA GLU A 32 17.59 2.17 -29.16
C GLU A 32 18.51 2.21 -27.93
N ASP A 33 18.04 2.87 -26.86
CA ASP A 33 18.75 3.04 -25.60
C ASP A 33 17.87 2.60 -24.41
N PHE A 34 18.51 2.25 -23.29
CA PHE A 34 17.84 1.92 -22.03
C PHE A 34 18.12 2.98 -20.95
N PRO A 35 17.48 4.15 -21.01
CA PRO A 35 17.80 5.27 -20.12
C PRO A 35 17.32 5.05 -18.67
N HIS A 36 16.48 4.04 -18.42
CA HIS A 36 15.83 3.83 -17.13
C HIS A 36 15.44 2.36 -16.93
N GLU A 37 15.40 1.88 -15.67
CA GLU A 37 15.00 0.51 -15.30
C GLU A 37 13.67 0.10 -15.94
N LEU A 38 12.72 1.03 -15.98
CA LEU A 38 11.40 0.82 -16.58
C LEU A 38 11.47 0.35 -18.05
N ALA A 39 12.44 0.80 -18.84
CA ALA A 39 12.61 0.34 -20.22
C ALA A 39 13.00 -1.14 -20.28
N TYR A 40 13.87 -1.61 -19.37
CA TYR A 40 14.21 -3.03 -19.24
C TYR A 40 12.99 -3.84 -18.82
N LYS A 41 12.20 -3.36 -17.86
CA LYS A 41 10.97 -4.04 -17.41
C LYS A 41 9.94 -4.18 -18.54
N CYS A 42 9.76 -3.13 -19.36
CA CYS A 42 8.92 -3.20 -20.55
C CYS A 42 9.44 -4.21 -21.58
N MET A 43 10.76 -4.27 -21.79
CA MET A 43 11.38 -5.21 -22.72
C MET A 43 11.21 -6.66 -22.26
N VAL A 44 11.39 -6.94 -20.96
CA VAL A 44 11.10 -8.25 -20.36
C VAL A 44 9.64 -8.64 -20.58
N ALA A 45 8.68 -7.72 -20.35
CA ALA A 45 7.27 -7.97 -20.64
C ALA A 45 7.04 -8.37 -22.09
N GLY A 46 7.59 -7.61 -23.05
CA GLY A 46 7.45 -7.89 -24.48
C GLY A 46 8.02 -9.24 -24.89
N ILE A 47 9.24 -9.56 -24.44
CA ILE A 47 9.91 -10.85 -24.72
C ILE A 47 9.07 -12.02 -24.22
N ARG A 48 8.58 -11.96 -22.99
CA ARG A 48 7.85 -13.07 -22.37
C ARG A 48 6.51 -13.35 -23.07
N HIS A 49 5.83 -12.31 -23.56
CA HIS A 49 4.50 -12.44 -24.17
C HIS A 49 4.53 -12.66 -25.68
N HIS A 50 5.64 -12.40 -26.36
CA HIS A 50 5.72 -12.43 -27.82
C HIS A 50 6.92 -13.27 -28.30
N ASP A 51 6.71 -14.58 -28.55
CA ASP A 51 7.78 -15.51 -28.97
C ASP A 51 8.49 -15.06 -30.27
N GLY A 52 7.73 -14.64 -31.27
CA GLY A 52 8.29 -14.14 -32.53
C GLY A 52 9.15 -12.89 -32.36
N PHE A 53 8.69 -11.96 -31.50
CA PHE A 53 9.47 -10.77 -31.14
C PHE A 53 10.76 -11.18 -30.42
N ALA A 54 10.68 -12.08 -29.43
CA ALA A 54 11.83 -12.57 -28.69
C ALA A 54 12.91 -13.19 -29.59
N LEU A 55 12.52 -13.94 -30.62
CA LEU A 55 13.43 -14.52 -31.60
C LEU A 55 14.13 -13.45 -32.45
N GLU A 56 13.43 -12.40 -32.87
CA GLU A 56 13.97 -11.33 -33.71
C GLU A 56 15.05 -10.50 -33.00
N ILE A 57 14.94 -10.36 -31.68
CA ILE A 57 15.79 -9.47 -30.89
C ILE A 57 16.89 -10.18 -30.10
N ARG A 58 16.96 -11.51 -30.21
CA ARG A 58 17.97 -12.32 -29.52
C ARG A 58 19.39 -11.87 -29.87
N GLY A 59 20.26 -11.81 -28.86
CA GLY A 59 21.66 -11.41 -29.02
C GLY A 59 21.90 -9.90 -29.21
N LYS A 60 20.84 -9.08 -29.15
CA LYS A 60 20.95 -7.60 -29.26
C LYS A 60 21.07 -6.90 -27.91
N SER A 61 21.02 -7.60 -26.78
CA SER A 61 21.09 -7.03 -25.44
C SER A 61 22.11 -7.75 -24.56
N LEU A 62 22.65 -7.04 -23.56
CA LEU A 62 23.62 -7.56 -22.59
C LEU A 62 23.10 -7.51 -21.14
N HIS A 63 21.81 -7.21 -20.93
CA HIS A 63 21.25 -7.10 -19.58
C HIS A 63 20.74 -8.46 -19.08
N HIS A 64 21.18 -8.88 -17.89
CA HIS A 64 20.86 -10.21 -17.33
C HIS A 64 19.36 -10.52 -17.24
N SER A 65 18.52 -9.55 -16.85
CA SER A 65 17.05 -9.77 -16.82
C SER A 65 16.45 -10.02 -18.21
N ILE A 66 17.05 -9.46 -19.27
CA ILE A 66 16.59 -9.70 -20.65
C ILE A 66 16.98 -11.13 -21.08
N GLU A 67 18.19 -11.59 -20.74
CA GLU A 67 18.62 -12.97 -21.00
C GLU A 67 17.72 -13.99 -20.27
N ARG A 68 17.42 -13.77 -18.98
CA ARG A 68 16.45 -14.61 -18.26
C ARG A 68 15.06 -14.58 -18.89
N ALA A 69 14.63 -13.44 -19.43
CA ALA A 69 13.35 -13.33 -20.14
C ALA A 69 13.35 -14.21 -21.41
N PHE A 70 14.45 -14.23 -22.17
CA PHE A 70 14.62 -15.12 -23.32
C PHE A 70 14.57 -16.59 -22.91
N HIS A 71 15.29 -16.97 -21.85
CA HIS A 71 15.27 -18.34 -21.34
C HIS A 71 13.86 -18.76 -20.88
N ALA A 72 13.16 -17.89 -20.16
CA ALA A 72 11.78 -18.14 -19.77
C ALA A 72 10.88 -18.36 -21.00
N ARG A 73 11.00 -17.49 -22.00
CA ARG A 73 10.21 -17.58 -23.25
C ARG A 73 10.50 -18.86 -24.03
N ASP A 74 11.76 -19.27 -24.10
CA ASP A 74 12.15 -20.53 -24.73
C ASP A 74 11.51 -21.73 -24.04
N ILE A 75 11.61 -21.82 -22.71
CA ILE A 75 11.02 -22.90 -21.92
C ILE A 75 9.51 -22.96 -22.17
N MET A 76 8.83 -21.82 -22.10
CA MET A 76 7.39 -21.70 -22.38
C MET A 76 7.02 -22.13 -23.81
N SER A 77 7.93 -21.97 -24.76
CA SER A 77 7.77 -22.38 -26.16
C SER A 77 8.31 -23.79 -26.45
N GLY A 78 8.65 -24.57 -25.42
CA GLY A 78 9.10 -25.96 -25.55
C GLY A 78 10.57 -26.14 -25.91
N ARG A 79 11.38 -25.08 -25.84
CA ARG A 79 12.82 -25.08 -26.13
C ARG A 79 13.59 -24.97 -24.81
N VAL A 80 14.45 -25.93 -24.47
CA VAL A 80 15.27 -25.86 -23.24
C VAL A 80 16.55 -25.09 -23.58
N PRO A 81 16.78 -23.90 -23.00
CA PRO A 81 17.99 -23.11 -23.25
C PRO A 81 19.18 -23.64 -22.44
N GLU A 82 20.40 -23.37 -22.91
CA GLU A 82 21.62 -23.61 -22.14
C GLU A 82 21.79 -22.50 -21.09
N MET A 83 21.70 -22.86 -19.80
CA MET A 83 21.86 -21.93 -18.68
C MET A 83 23.06 -22.34 -17.83
N GLU A 84 24.25 -21.78 -18.14
CA GLU A 84 25.50 -22.15 -17.46
C GLU A 84 25.53 -21.66 -16.01
N LYS A 85 25.00 -20.47 -15.74
CA LYS A 85 25.08 -19.84 -14.43
C LYS A 85 23.73 -19.84 -13.71
N PRO A 86 23.71 -19.95 -12.37
CA PRO A 86 22.47 -19.87 -11.60
C PRO A 86 21.67 -18.59 -11.86
N GLU A 87 22.34 -17.46 -12.09
CA GLU A 87 21.73 -16.17 -12.43
C GLU A 87 21.06 -16.12 -13.81
N ASP A 88 21.30 -17.11 -14.68
CA ASP A 88 20.66 -17.21 -15.99
C ASP A 88 19.33 -17.98 -15.93
N ILE A 89 19.04 -18.62 -14.79
CA ILE A 89 17.83 -19.41 -14.59
C ILE A 89 16.66 -18.45 -14.29
N PRO A 90 15.61 -18.42 -15.14
CA PRO A 90 14.44 -17.61 -14.84
C PRO A 90 13.69 -18.18 -13.64
N TYR A 91 13.30 -17.30 -12.71
CA TYR A 91 12.54 -17.72 -11.54
C TYR A 91 11.13 -18.19 -11.93
N CYS A 92 10.46 -17.47 -12.84
CA CYS A 92 9.16 -17.84 -13.40
C CYS A 92 9.27 -18.18 -14.90
N PHE A 93 8.91 -19.40 -15.28
CA PHE A 93 8.92 -19.88 -16.68
C PHE A 93 7.61 -20.59 -17.10
N TRP A 94 6.54 -20.43 -16.32
CA TRP A 94 5.21 -21.03 -16.59
C TRP A 94 4.13 -19.97 -16.86
N TYR A 95 4.54 -18.72 -17.10
CA TYR A 95 3.66 -17.59 -17.38
C TYR A 95 4.26 -16.66 -18.45
N PRO A 96 3.52 -16.28 -19.51
CA PRO A 96 2.06 -16.47 -19.69
C PRO A 96 1.66 -17.88 -20.15
N ASP A 97 2.54 -18.59 -20.84
CA ASP A 97 2.26 -19.92 -21.37
C ASP A 97 2.86 -21.00 -20.47
N VAL A 98 2.14 -22.11 -20.29
CA VAL A 98 2.60 -23.22 -19.45
C VAL A 98 3.43 -24.18 -20.32
N PRO A 99 4.70 -24.46 -19.97
CA PRO A 99 5.52 -25.42 -20.71
C PRO A 99 4.97 -26.84 -20.59
N GLY A 100 5.17 -27.66 -21.63
CA GLY A 100 4.74 -29.06 -21.62
C GLY A 100 5.54 -29.93 -20.64
N GLN A 101 4.97 -31.07 -20.23
CA GLN A 101 5.61 -32.00 -19.30
C GLN A 101 6.97 -32.50 -19.78
N ASP A 102 7.13 -32.78 -21.08
CA ASP A 102 8.40 -33.26 -21.63
C ASP A 102 9.50 -32.19 -21.53
N THR A 103 9.15 -30.92 -21.79
CA THR A 103 10.06 -29.79 -21.60
C THR A 103 10.47 -29.65 -20.14
N LEU A 104 9.52 -29.79 -19.20
CA LEU A 104 9.80 -29.75 -17.76
C LEU A 104 10.69 -30.91 -17.29
N ARG A 105 10.47 -32.13 -17.79
CA ARG A 105 11.34 -33.28 -17.49
C ARG A 105 12.75 -33.09 -18.05
N GLN A 106 12.86 -32.56 -19.26
CA GLN A 106 14.16 -32.24 -19.85
C GLN A 106 14.87 -31.14 -19.05
N LEU A 107 14.15 -30.10 -18.61
CA LEU A 107 14.68 -29.04 -17.75
C LEU A 107 15.22 -29.58 -16.42
N LEU A 108 14.52 -30.52 -15.78
CA LEU A 108 14.98 -31.18 -14.55
C LEU A 108 16.24 -32.02 -14.77
N LYS A 109 16.37 -32.63 -15.95
CA LYS A 109 17.54 -33.43 -16.31
C LYS A 109 18.76 -32.55 -16.54
N ASP A 110 18.59 -31.43 -17.24
CA ASP A 110 19.69 -30.55 -17.62
C ASP A 110 20.10 -29.62 -16.48
N HIS A 111 19.16 -29.23 -15.62
CA HIS A 111 19.38 -28.34 -14.48
C HIS A 111 18.81 -28.91 -13.17
N PRO A 112 19.41 -29.99 -12.61
CA PRO A 112 18.87 -30.76 -11.49
C PRO A 112 19.05 -30.08 -10.11
N THR A 113 18.71 -28.80 -9.99
CA THR A 113 18.78 -28.05 -8.73
C THR A 113 17.52 -28.21 -7.89
N VAL A 114 17.63 -28.01 -6.57
CA VAL A 114 16.45 -28.03 -5.68
C VAL A 114 15.47 -26.92 -6.05
N LEU A 115 15.98 -25.71 -6.34
CA LEU A 115 15.15 -24.59 -6.83
C LEU A 115 14.37 -25.00 -8.08
N MET A 116 15.03 -25.62 -9.06
CA MET A 116 14.36 -26.07 -10.29
C MET A 116 13.22 -27.05 -10.00
N ARG A 117 13.38 -28.01 -9.08
CA ARG A 117 12.30 -28.92 -8.69
C ARG A 117 11.07 -28.19 -8.17
N TYR A 118 11.26 -27.19 -7.31
CA TYR A 118 10.15 -26.40 -6.78
C TYR A 118 9.49 -25.51 -7.85
N GLN A 119 10.28 -24.92 -8.76
CA GLN A 119 9.73 -24.14 -9.88
C GLN A 119 8.96 -25.02 -10.88
N VAL A 120 9.45 -26.22 -11.17
CA VAL A 120 8.70 -27.21 -11.95
C VAL A 120 7.44 -27.66 -11.19
N GLY A 121 7.51 -27.77 -9.85
CA GLY A 121 6.35 -28.01 -8.99
C GLY A 121 5.27 -26.94 -9.15
N ARG A 122 5.65 -25.66 -9.19
CA ARG A 122 4.75 -24.56 -9.53
C ARG A 122 4.18 -24.67 -10.94
N ALA A 123 5.01 -24.98 -11.94
CA ALA A 123 4.53 -25.20 -13.30
C ALA A 123 3.51 -26.35 -13.39
N CYS A 124 3.73 -27.45 -12.64
CA CYS A 124 2.78 -28.55 -12.53
C CYS A 124 1.46 -28.10 -11.87
N ALA A 125 1.54 -27.27 -10.83
CA ALA A 125 0.37 -26.69 -10.16
C ALA A 125 -0.43 -25.73 -11.07
N VAL A 126 0.18 -25.16 -12.10
CA VAL A 126 -0.54 -24.40 -13.13
C VAL A 126 -1.11 -25.32 -14.21
N GLY A 127 -0.33 -26.28 -14.70
CA GLY A 127 -0.69 -27.17 -15.80
C GLY A 127 -1.53 -28.41 -15.45
N GLY A 128 -1.77 -28.68 -14.16
CA GLY A 128 -2.44 -29.90 -13.69
C GLY A 128 -1.62 -31.18 -13.88
N TYR A 129 -0.29 -31.09 -13.93
CA TYR A 129 0.58 -32.22 -14.23
C TYR A 129 0.85 -33.10 -12.99
N VAL A 130 -0.19 -33.78 -12.51
CA VAL A 130 -0.16 -34.52 -11.23
C VAL A 130 0.90 -35.63 -11.18
N GLU A 131 1.11 -36.37 -12.26
CA GLU A 131 2.09 -37.46 -12.28
C GLU A 131 3.52 -36.92 -12.22
N LEU A 132 3.83 -35.88 -13.02
CA LEU A 132 5.11 -35.18 -12.94
C LEU A 132 5.32 -34.56 -11.56
N TYR A 133 4.28 -33.97 -10.95
CA TYR A 133 4.37 -33.41 -9.60
C TYR A 133 4.81 -34.46 -8.56
N LYS A 134 4.24 -35.67 -8.62
CA LYS A 134 4.62 -36.79 -7.73
C LYS A 134 6.06 -37.22 -7.96
N GLU A 135 6.56 -37.19 -9.20
CA GLU A 135 7.96 -37.52 -9.54
C GLU A 135 8.98 -36.57 -8.88
N LEU A 136 8.58 -35.34 -8.52
CA LEU A 136 9.49 -34.33 -7.96
C LEU A 136 9.96 -34.66 -6.54
N ASP A 137 9.17 -35.43 -5.79
CA ASP A 137 9.41 -35.79 -4.39
C ASP A 137 9.79 -34.56 -3.52
N ILE A 138 8.98 -33.50 -3.61
CA ILE A 138 9.16 -32.25 -2.86
C ILE A 138 8.20 -32.16 -1.67
N LEU A 139 8.58 -31.37 -0.67
CA LEU A 139 7.74 -31.12 0.50
C LEU A 139 6.38 -30.52 0.09
N PRO A 140 5.29 -30.80 0.84
CA PRO A 140 3.97 -30.22 0.61
C PRO A 140 3.99 -28.72 0.95
N ASP A 141 4.40 -27.93 -0.04
CA ASP A 141 4.66 -26.50 0.05
C ASP A 141 3.38 -25.66 -0.17
N VAL A 142 3.18 -24.66 0.68
CA VAL A 142 1.99 -23.80 0.63
C VAL A 142 1.90 -22.96 -0.63
N SER A 143 3.02 -22.56 -1.24
CA SER A 143 3.00 -21.78 -2.48
C SER A 143 2.53 -22.62 -3.67
N ILE A 144 2.88 -23.91 -3.70
CA ILE A 144 2.35 -24.85 -4.69
C ILE A 144 0.84 -25.07 -4.47
N ALA A 145 0.38 -25.19 -3.23
CA ALA A 145 -1.05 -25.29 -2.94
C ALA A 145 -1.82 -24.00 -3.31
N GLU A 146 -1.26 -22.82 -3.05
CA GLU A 146 -1.88 -21.55 -3.47
C GLU A 146 -2.00 -21.46 -4.99
N GLU A 147 -0.95 -21.83 -5.73
CA GLU A 147 -0.95 -21.87 -7.20
C GLU A 147 -1.95 -22.92 -7.73
N ALA A 148 -1.98 -24.12 -7.17
CA ALA A 148 -2.91 -25.17 -7.59
C ALA A 148 -4.37 -24.77 -7.36
N ARG A 149 -4.64 -24.08 -6.25
CA ARG A 149 -5.97 -23.53 -5.95
C ARG A 149 -6.38 -22.46 -6.94
N ASP A 150 -5.45 -21.60 -7.34
CA ASP A 150 -5.69 -20.54 -8.32
C ASP A 150 -6.05 -21.09 -9.71
N ASN A 151 -5.57 -22.30 -10.03
CA ASN A 151 -5.78 -22.99 -11.31
C ASN A 151 -6.82 -24.13 -11.23
N LEU A 152 -7.74 -24.09 -10.26
CA LEU A 152 -8.86 -25.04 -10.22
C LEU A 152 -9.81 -24.84 -11.42
N PRO A 153 -10.44 -25.91 -11.94
CA PRO A 153 -10.38 -27.30 -11.44
C PRO A 153 -9.20 -28.11 -11.99
N VAL A 154 -8.39 -27.57 -12.90
CA VAL A 154 -7.31 -28.30 -13.61
C VAL A 154 -6.32 -28.92 -12.62
N SER A 155 -6.00 -28.20 -11.55
CA SER A 155 -4.98 -28.62 -10.57
C SER A 155 -5.56 -29.17 -9.26
N LYS A 156 -6.80 -29.67 -9.29
CA LYS A 156 -7.50 -30.20 -8.12
C LYS A 156 -6.70 -31.28 -7.40
N ASP A 157 -6.17 -32.25 -8.14
CA ASP A 157 -5.45 -33.37 -7.53
C ASP A 157 -4.16 -32.92 -6.83
N ILE A 158 -3.43 -31.96 -7.40
CA ILE A 158 -2.22 -31.39 -6.76
C ILE A 158 -2.61 -30.62 -5.50
N TYR A 159 -3.67 -29.79 -5.57
CA TYR A 159 -4.17 -29.07 -4.41
C TYR A 159 -4.55 -30.02 -3.27
N GLU A 160 -5.30 -31.08 -3.56
CA GLU A 160 -5.71 -32.09 -2.58
C GLU A 160 -4.52 -32.88 -2.05
N LEU A 161 -3.55 -33.26 -2.88
CA LEU A 161 -2.32 -33.94 -2.45
C LEU A 161 -1.55 -33.13 -1.41
N VAL A 162 -1.37 -31.83 -1.65
CA VAL A 162 -0.66 -30.95 -0.72
C VAL A 162 -1.49 -30.69 0.53
N MET A 163 -2.76 -30.32 0.38
CA MET A 163 -3.61 -29.92 1.51
C MET A 163 -4.02 -31.08 2.43
N ASN A 164 -3.99 -32.32 1.94
CA ASN A 164 -4.22 -33.52 2.76
C ASN A 164 -2.94 -34.02 3.46
N ALA A 165 -1.79 -33.38 3.23
CA ALA A 165 -0.56 -33.73 3.93
C ALA A 165 -0.69 -33.44 5.44
N PRO A 166 -0.08 -34.27 6.32
CA PRO A 166 -0.15 -34.05 7.77
C PRO A 166 0.45 -32.71 8.23
N LEU A 167 1.44 -32.21 7.49
CA LEU A 167 2.13 -30.95 7.75
C LEU A 167 2.31 -30.20 6.44
N LEU A 168 2.10 -28.89 6.48
CA LEU A 168 2.39 -27.98 5.38
C LEU A 168 3.70 -27.23 5.66
N TYR A 169 4.43 -26.93 4.58
CA TYR A 169 5.71 -26.25 4.65
C TYR A 169 5.67 -24.93 3.89
N ARG A 170 6.46 -23.96 4.34
CA ARG A 170 6.84 -22.80 3.53
C ARG A 170 8.30 -22.95 3.12
N VAL A 171 8.50 -23.26 1.85
CA VAL A 171 9.80 -23.52 1.23
C VAL A 171 10.14 -22.41 0.24
N ILE A 172 9.18 -21.98 -0.59
CA ILE A 172 9.37 -20.95 -1.61
C ILE A 172 9.24 -19.54 -0.99
N ASP A 173 10.11 -18.62 -1.42
CA ASP A 173 10.05 -17.20 -1.06
C ASP A 173 10.02 -16.30 -2.31
N ASP A 174 8.80 -16.05 -2.81
CA ASP A 174 8.58 -15.18 -3.97
C ASP A 174 8.99 -13.71 -3.74
N TYR A 175 9.15 -13.26 -2.48
CA TYR A 175 9.61 -11.90 -2.19
C TYR A 175 11.09 -11.71 -2.50
N ASN A 176 11.88 -12.78 -2.38
CA ASN A 176 13.33 -12.78 -2.54
C ASN A 176 13.81 -13.65 -3.70
N LEU A 177 12.88 -14.25 -4.45
CA LEU A 177 13.14 -15.10 -5.61
C LEU A 177 14.05 -16.30 -5.27
N CYS A 178 13.83 -16.91 -4.11
CA CYS A 178 14.67 -18.00 -3.61
C CYS A 178 13.87 -19.05 -2.84
N LEU A 179 14.57 -20.07 -2.32
CA LEU A 179 14.03 -20.97 -1.30
C LEU A 179 14.49 -20.50 0.08
N PHE A 180 13.70 -20.76 1.12
CA PHE A 180 14.16 -20.62 2.49
C PHE A 180 15.23 -21.66 2.80
N ASP A 181 16.35 -21.24 3.41
CA ASP A 181 17.42 -22.14 3.87
C ASP A 181 16.89 -23.25 4.79
N LYS A 182 15.86 -22.93 5.58
CA LYS A 182 15.14 -23.86 6.44
C LYS A 182 13.65 -23.73 6.20
N PRO A 183 13.00 -24.74 5.59
CA PRO A 183 11.56 -24.77 5.43
C PRO A 183 10.84 -24.58 6.77
N GLN A 184 9.83 -23.70 6.78
CA GLN A 184 9.02 -23.46 7.97
C GLN A 184 7.89 -24.50 8.04
N VAL A 185 7.82 -25.24 9.15
CA VAL A 185 6.81 -26.27 9.39
C VAL A 185 5.54 -25.66 9.98
N GLY A 186 4.37 -26.20 9.61
CA GLY A 186 3.09 -25.73 10.14
C GLY A 186 2.57 -24.48 9.44
N ALA A 187 3.05 -24.24 8.21
CA ALA A 187 2.64 -23.12 7.39
C ALA A 187 1.14 -23.19 7.03
N CYS A 188 0.60 -22.07 6.56
CA CYS A 188 -0.77 -21.98 6.08
C CYS A 188 -0.81 -21.14 4.81
N LEU A 189 -1.80 -21.38 3.95
CA LEU A 189 -2.12 -20.49 2.83
C LEU A 189 -2.41 -19.09 3.40
N ASN A 190 -1.58 -18.11 3.04
CA ASN A 190 -1.59 -16.77 3.59
C ASN A 190 -1.48 -15.68 2.52
N GLY A 191 -1.57 -16.01 1.22
CA GLY A 191 -1.45 -15.07 0.11
C GLY A 191 -0.05 -14.46 -0.02
N ASP A 192 0.97 -15.24 0.36
CA ASP A 192 2.38 -14.87 0.27
C ASP A 192 3.06 -15.43 -1.00
N THR A 193 2.26 -15.93 -1.94
CA THR A 193 2.69 -16.44 -3.25
C THR A 193 2.16 -15.56 -4.37
N CYS A 194 2.99 -15.29 -5.37
CA CYS A 194 2.56 -14.63 -6.60
C CYS A 194 1.99 -15.68 -7.57
N VAL A 195 0.69 -15.98 -7.43
CA VAL A 195 -0.02 -16.96 -8.26
C VAL A 195 -0.36 -16.42 -9.66
N ARG A 196 -0.70 -17.29 -10.61
CA ARG A 196 -1.02 -16.94 -12.01
C ARG A 196 -2.00 -15.78 -12.14
N SER A 197 -3.13 -15.81 -11.43
CA SER A 197 -4.14 -14.74 -11.49
C SER A 197 -3.63 -13.39 -10.97
N THR A 198 -2.57 -13.39 -10.15
CA THR A 198 -1.88 -12.16 -9.72
C THR A 198 -1.04 -11.58 -10.86
N LEU A 199 -0.43 -12.42 -11.70
CA LEU A 199 0.36 -11.99 -12.86
C LEU A 199 -0.53 -11.40 -13.97
N ASP A 200 -1.74 -11.93 -14.13
CA ASP A 200 -2.75 -11.40 -15.08
C ASP A 200 -3.21 -9.97 -14.72
N LYS A 201 -3.09 -9.60 -13.45
CA LYS A 201 -3.42 -8.27 -12.95
C LYS A 201 -2.31 -7.25 -13.26
N ARG A 202 -2.12 -6.96 -14.54
CA ARG A 202 -1.10 -6.02 -15.02
C ARG A 202 -1.34 -4.57 -14.54
N GLN A 203 -0.26 -3.86 -14.21
CA GLN A 203 -0.30 -2.43 -13.88
C GLN A 203 -0.05 -1.58 -15.14
N PRO A 204 -0.86 -0.55 -15.41
CA PRO A 204 -0.67 0.29 -16.59
C PRO A 204 0.59 1.15 -16.45
N LEU A 205 1.24 1.45 -17.58
CA LEU A 205 2.32 2.43 -17.62
C LEU A 205 1.82 3.83 -17.21
N HIS A 206 2.39 4.36 -16.12
CA HIS A 206 2.04 5.65 -15.54
C HIS A 206 3.23 6.30 -14.83
N TYR A 207 3.21 7.63 -14.66
CA TYR A 207 4.28 8.36 -13.95
C TYR A 207 4.32 8.09 -12.43
N GLU A 208 3.26 7.48 -11.89
CA GLU A 208 3.12 7.16 -10.47
C GLU A 208 3.26 5.66 -10.18
N ILE A 209 3.95 4.92 -11.05
CA ILE A 209 4.21 3.49 -10.85
C ILE A 209 4.80 3.22 -9.46
N PHE A 210 4.35 2.12 -8.86
CA PHE A 210 4.88 1.59 -7.62
C PHE A 210 5.36 0.17 -7.89
N PRO A 211 6.63 -0.18 -7.59
CA PRO A 211 7.12 -1.52 -7.77
C PRO A 211 6.26 -2.54 -7.02
N PRO A 212 5.82 -3.62 -7.65
CA PRO A 212 4.97 -4.62 -6.99
C PRO A 212 5.76 -5.33 -5.87
N PRO A 213 5.06 -5.86 -4.85
CA PRO A 213 5.72 -6.63 -3.79
C PRO A 213 6.38 -7.91 -4.31
N PHE A 214 5.88 -8.45 -5.43
CA PHE A 214 6.42 -9.59 -6.16
C PHE A 214 6.86 -9.16 -7.55
N ASP A 215 8.04 -9.61 -7.99
CA ASP A 215 8.52 -9.40 -9.36
C ASP A 215 9.08 -10.70 -9.95
N ILE A 216 8.33 -11.81 -9.79
CA ILE A 216 8.78 -13.15 -10.20
C ILE A 216 8.97 -13.28 -11.72
N THR A 217 8.36 -12.39 -12.50
CA THR A 217 8.48 -12.28 -13.96
C THR A 217 9.49 -11.24 -14.42
N GLU A 218 10.06 -10.46 -13.48
CA GLU A 218 11.03 -9.39 -13.70
C GLU A 218 10.55 -8.22 -14.58
N ASP A 219 9.25 -8.07 -14.76
CA ASP A 219 8.62 -7.07 -15.61
C ASP A 219 7.72 -6.09 -14.85
N TRP A 220 7.77 -6.11 -13.51
CA TRP A 220 6.89 -5.34 -12.62
C TRP A 220 5.39 -5.56 -12.89
N CYS A 221 5.01 -6.66 -13.53
CA CYS A 221 3.66 -6.90 -14.03
C CYS A 221 3.15 -5.75 -14.93
N LEU A 222 4.01 -5.12 -15.75
CA LEU A 222 3.63 -3.96 -16.57
C LEU A 222 2.74 -4.32 -17.77
N GLY A 223 1.59 -3.68 -17.89
CA GLY A 223 0.71 -3.76 -19.07
C GLY A 223 0.86 -2.51 -19.94
N ALA A 224 0.73 -2.69 -21.26
CA ALA A 224 0.55 -1.56 -22.18
C ALA A 224 -0.73 -0.77 -21.82
N ASP A 225 -1.76 -1.54 -21.42
CA ASP A 225 -3.04 -1.08 -20.93
C ASP A 225 -3.35 -1.80 -19.60
N GLY A 226 -4.24 -1.25 -18.78
CA GLY A 226 -4.60 -1.84 -17.50
C GLY A 226 -5.37 -0.89 -16.59
N LYS A 227 -5.84 -1.42 -15.46
CA LYS A 227 -6.44 -0.64 -14.38
C LYS A 227 -5.45 -0.53 -13.23
N ARG A 228 -5.30 0.67 -12.68
CA ARG A 228 -4.54 0.88 -11.44
C ARG A 228 -5.17 0.06 -10.31
N LEU A 229 -4.40 -0.33 -9.30
CA LEU A 229 -4.92 -1.12 -8.17
C LEU A 229 -6.16 -0.45 -7.55
N GLU A 230 -6.07 0.86 -7.38
CA GLU A 230 -7.13 1.72 -6.89
C GLU A 230 -8.36 1.82 -7.81
N GLU A 231 -8.38 1.20 -9.00
CA GLU A 231 -9.50 1.21 -9.96
C GLU A 231 -10.12 -0.18 -10.20
N ARG A 232 -9.73 -1.19 -9.41
CA ARG A 232 -10.19 -2.59 -9.56
C ARG A 232 -11.27 -2.89 -8.54
N ALA A 233 -12.37 -3.57 -8.86
CA ALA A 233 -13.38 -3.91 -7.86
C ALA A 233 -12.86 -4.77 -6.70
N ILE A 234 -13.33 -4.50 -5.45
CA ILE A 234 -13.15 -5.44 -4.34
C ILE A 234 -14.18 -6.57 -4.50
N PRO A 235 -13.74 -7.82 -4.67
CA PRO A 235 -14.67 -8.94 -4.75
C PRO A 235 -15.48 -9.09 -3.46
N SER A 236 -16.76 -9.44 -3.57
CA SER A 236 -17.66 -9.66 -2.43
C SER A 236 -17.06 -10.62 -1.39
N ASP A 237 -16.40 -11.69 -1.85
CA ASP A 237 -15.77 -12.68 -0.97
C ASP A 237 -14.65 -12.07 -0.11
N THR A 238 -13.99 -11.02 -0.61
CA THR A 238 -12.96 -10.28 0.14
C THR A 238 -13.56 -9.43 1.25
N LEU A 239 -14.79 -8.94 1.09
CA LEU A 239 -15.46 -8.09 2.09
C LEU A 239 -15.65 -8.84 3.40
N SER A 240 -16.07 -10.11 3.32
CA SER A 240 -16.27 -10.95 4.50
C SER A 240 -15.01 -11.07 5.36
N LEU A 241 -13.84 -11.12 4.70
CA LEU A 241 -12.53 -11.20 5.33
C LEU A 241 -12.07 -9.90 5.99
N LEU A 242 -12.82 -8.80 5.87
CA LEU A 242 -12.50 -7.54 6.54
C LEU A 242 -13.05 -7.51 7.97
N TYR A 243 -14.23 -8.06 8.18
CA TYR A 243 -14.92 -8.00 9.48
C TYR A 243 -14.98 -9.36 10.21
N ALA A 244 -14.94 -10.50 9.51
CA ALA A 244 -14.91 -11.82 10.14
C ALA A 244 -13.50 -12.21 10.62
N PRO A 245 -13.33 -13.15 11.57
CA PRO A 245 -12.02 -13.74 11.87
C PRO A 245 -11.35 -14.31 10.61
N LEU A 246 -10.05 -14.06 10.44
CA LEU A 246 -9.32 -14.60 9.28
C LEU A 246 -9.23 -16.13 9.38
N PRO A 247 -9.68 -16.89 8.36
CA PRO A 247 -9.56 -18.35 8.37
C PRO A 247 -8.09 -18.77 8.46
N ARG A 248 -7.79 -19.97 8.97
CA ARG A 248 -6.40 -20.46 9.04
C ARG A 248 -5.73 -20.44 7.67
N HIS A 249 -6.42 -20.94 6.66
CA HIS A 249 -6.00 -20.88 5.26
C HIS A 249 -6.78 -19.75 4.57
N LEU A 250 -6.11 -18.66 4.23
CA LEU A 250 -6.73 -17.59 3.46
C LEU A 250 -7.13 -18.11 2.08
N PRO A 251 -8.33 -17.77 1.58
CA PRO A 251 -8.71 -18.07 0.20
C PRO A 251 -7.83 -17.28 -0.78
N THR A 252 -7.96 -17.58 -2.07
CA THR A 252 -7.29 -16.78 -3.11
C THR A 252 -7.95 -15.41 -3.13
N VAL A 253 -7.21 -14.38 -2.71
CA VAL A 253 -7.73 -13.03 -2.52
C VAL A 253 -6.65 -12.00 -2.79
N ASP A 254 -7.07 -10.79 -3.16
CA ASP A 254 -6.17 -9.65 -3.11
C ASP A 254 -5.83 -9.33 -1.66
N LYS A 255 -4.65 -9.77 -1.21
CA LYS A 255 -4.23 -9.63 0.18
C LYS A 255 -3.95 -8.18 0.56
N ASP A 256 -3.65 -7.31 -0.40
CA ASP A 256 -3.20 -5.94 -0.14
C ASP A 256 -4.29 -5.13 0.58
N ILE A 257 -5.56 -5.25 0.19
CA ILE A 257 -6.66 -4.58 0.89
C ILE A 257 -6.79 -5.04 2.36
N LEU A 258 -6.54 -6.32 2.64
CA LEU A 258 -6.59 -6.85 4.00
C LEU A 258 -5.46 -6.25 4.87
N VAL A 259 -4.26 -6.10 4.30
CA VAL A 259 -3.11 -5.44 4.96
C VAL A 259 -3.44 -3.99 5.27
N LEU A 260 -3.91 -3.24 4.28
CA LEU A 260 -4.27 -1.83 4.43
C LEU A 260 -5.35 -1.64 5.49
N MET A 261 -6.40 -2.48 5.48
CA MET A 261 -7.49 -2.43 6.46
C MET A 261 -7.04 -2.75 7.88
N ALA A 262 -6.15 -3.74 8.04
CA ALA A 262 -5.60 -4.08 9.33
C ALA A 262 -4.75 -2.94 9.91
N ALA A 263 -3.89 -2.32 9.09
CA ALA A 263 -3.10 -1.16 9.48
C ALA A 263 -4.00 0.04 9.82
N PHE A 264 -4.97 0.33 8.95
CA PHE A 264 -5.90 1.45 9.09
C PHE A 264 -6.74 1.36 10.37
N THR A 265 -7.25 0.17 10.71
CA THR A 265 -8.02 -0.01 11.95
C THR A 265 -7.15 -0.13 13.20
N GLY A 266 -5.82 -0.23 13.03
CA GLY A 266 -4.89 -0.50 14.13
C GLY A 266 -5.07 -1.91 14.72
N ASN A 267 -5.48 -2.89 13.92
CA ASN A 267 -5.63 -4.27 14.37
C ASN A 267 -4.27 -4.99 14.34
N VAL A 268 -3.60 -5.05 15.50
CA VAL A 268 -2.25 -5.63 15.64
C VAL A 268 -2.20 -7.08 15.14
N ASP A 269 -3.11 -7.95 15.59
CA ASP A 269 -3.10 -9.38 15.26
C ASP A 269 -3.25 -9.62 13.75
N ARG A 270 -4.21 -8.92 13.12
CA ARG A 270 -4.41 -9.01 11.67
C ARG A 270 -3.23 -8.43 10.91
N TYR A 271 -2.72 -7.28 11.33
CA TYR A 271 -1.64 -6.61 10.63
C TYR A 271 -0.34 -7.43 10.69
N VAL A 272 0.00 -7.98 11.86
CA VAL A 272 1.18 -8.86 12.02
C VAL A 272 1.08 -10.11 11.14
N ARG A 273 -0.11 -10.71 11.06
CA ARG A 273 -0.33 -11.91 10.23
C ARG A 273 -0.27 -11.61 8.73
N LEU A 274 -0.80 -10.47 8.31
CA LEU A 274 -0.99 -10.14 6.90
C LEU A 274 0.17 -9.35 6.29
N ARG A 275 0.89 -8.53 7.06
CA ARG A 275 1.91 -7.64 6.50
C ARG A 275 2.96 -8.40 5.68
N ARG A 276 3.39 -7.78 4.58
CA ARG A 276 4.44 -8.30 3.71
C ARG A 276 5.82 -7.84 4.23
N PRO A 277 6.93 -8.47 3.82
CA PRO A 277 8.28 -8.00 4.17
C PRO A 277 8.59 -6.59 3.65
N ARG A 278 7.95 -6.20 2.54
CA ARG A 278 8.07 -4.86 1.94
C ARG A 278 6.72 -4.15 1.99
N THR A 279 6.75 -2.86 2.29
CA THR A 279 5.53 -2.05 2.35
C THR A 279 4.86 -1.92 0.99
N ILE A 280 3.54 -2.08 0.96
CA ILE A 280 2.72 -1.84 -0.23
C ILE A 280 2.32 -0.35 -0.34
N ASN A 281 1.84 0.04 -1.52
CA ASN A 281 1.37 1.41 -1.74
C ASN A 281 0.23 1.76 -0.77
N GLY A 282 0.30 2.93 -0.12
CA GLY A 282 -0.69 3.37 0.86
C GLY A 282 -0.55 2.81 2.27
N GLU A 283 0.31 1.81 2.50
CA GLU A 283 0.42 1.13 3.80
C GLU A 283 0.87 2.07 4.91
N MET A 284 1.88 2.90 4.66
CA MET A 284 2.40 3.85 5.65
C MET A 284 1.32 4.84 6.11
N GLN A 285 0.49 5.33 5.18
CA GLN A 285 -0.63 6.21 5.49
C GLN A 285 -1.66 5.52 6.41
N CYS A 286 -1.95 4.25 6.12
CA CYS A 286 -2.85 3.44 6.93
C CYS A 286 -2.26 3.18 8.33
N ILE A 287 -0.96 2.91 8.44
CA ILE A 287 -0.27 2.74 9.75
C ILE A 287 -0.35 4.04 10.56
N VAL A 288 -0.09 5.19 9.94
CA VAL A 288 -0.19 6.49 10.62
C VAL A 288 -1.60 6.69 11.17
N ARG A 289 -2.64 6.53 10.36
CA ARG A 289 -4.02 6.59 10.86
C ARG A 289 -4.25 5.56 11.98
N GLY A 290 -3.78 4.33 11.83
CA GLY A 290 -3.92 3.29 12.85
C GLY A 290 -3.31 3.72 14.20
N ILE A 291 -2.14 4.35 14.17
CA ILE A 291 -1.46 4.90 15.36
C ILE A 291 -2.36 5.95 16.03
N TYR A 292 -2.90 6.91 15.26
CA TYR A 292 -3.74 7.98 15.81
C TYR A 292 -5.06 7.46 16.42
N HIS A 293 -5.64 6.40 15.88
CA HIS A 293 -6.96 5.91 16.29
C HIS A 293 -6.93 4.69 17.23
N ASN A 294 -5.76 4.07 17.46
CA ASN A 294 -5.65 2.89 18.32
C ASN A 294 -4.39 2.94 19.20
N THR A 295 -4.58 3.11 20.51
CA THR A 295 -3.49 3.23 21.49
C THR A 295 -2.60 1.98 21.56
N PHE A 296 -3.18 0.78 21.49
CA PHE A 296 -2.40 -0.46 21.54
C PHE A 296 -1.58 -0.66 20.26
N PHE A 297 -2.13 -0.29 19.11
CA PHE A 297 -1.39 -0.29 17.85
C PHE A 297 -0.24 0.73 17.86
N ALA A 298 -0.48 1.94 18.37
CA ALA A 298 0.58 2.94 18.56
C ALA A 298 1.70 2.42 19.45
N ARG A 299 1.34 1.79 20.57
CA ARG A 299 2.31 1.16 21.48
C ARG A 299 3.09 0.03 20.81
N TRP A 300 2.41 -0.84 20.08
CA TRP A 300 3.07 -1.92 19.33
C TRP A 300 4.04 -1.35 18.28
N CYS A 301 3.64 -0.31 17.53
CA CYS A 301 4.48 0.40 16.55
C CYS A 301 5.71 1.03 17.20
N TYR A 302 5.59 1.60 18.40
CA TYR A 302 6.71 2.16 19.17
C TYR A 302 7.83 1.13 19.39
N GLU A 303 7.45 -0.12 19.62
CA GLU A 303 8.36 -1.23 19.92
C GLU A 303 8.97 -1.85 18.66
N GLN A 304 8.55 -1.44 17.46
CA GLN A 304 9.06 -1.96 16.19
C GLN A 304 10.25 -1.13 15.66
N PRO A 305 11.47 -1.69 15.56
CA PRO A 305 12.64 -0.93 15.09
C PRO A 305 12.48 -0.37 13.67
N HIS A 306 11.85 -1.12 12.76
CA HIS A 306 11.63 -0.74 11.37
C HIS A 306 10.58 0.38 11.18
N LEU A 307 9.81 0.71 12.23
CA LEU A 307 8.82 1.80 12.21
C LEU A 307 9.31 3.04 12.97
N THR A 308 10.61 3.14 13.27
CA THR A 308 11.19 4.27 14.00
C THR A 308 10.86 5.63 13.36
N VAL A 309 10.80 5.70 12.03
CA VAL A 309 10.42 6.92 11.28
C VAL A 309 9.01 7.44 11.61
N LEU A 310 8.14 6.61 12.19
CA LEU A 310 6.78 6.97 12.58
C LEU A 310 6.65 7.40 14.05
N ARG A 311 7.76 7.49 14.80
CA ARG A 311 7.74 7.84 16.24
C ARG A 311 7.05 9.15 16.55
N LYS A 312 7.19 10.17 15.70
CA LYS A 312 6.46 11.44 15.85
C LYS A 312 4.94 11.26 15.98
N PHE A 313 4.35 10.32 15.24
CA PHE A 313 2.92 10.05 15.31
C PHE A 313 2.54 9.26 16.56
N VAL A 314 3.43 8.37 17.00
CA VAL A 314 3.24 7.62 18.25
C VAL A 314 3.30 8.56 19.45
N HIS A 315 4.29 9.46 19.51
CA HIS A 315 4.41 10.48 20.55
C HIS A 315 3.16 11.35 20.61
N ALA A 316 2.62 11.74 19.45
CA ALA A 316 1.36 12.47 19.39
C ALA A 316 0.20 11.68 20.00
N ARG A 317 0.06 10.40 19.65
CA ARG A 317 -0.98 9.53 20.24
C ARG A 317 -0.81 9.38 21.75
N PHE A 318 0.42 9.28 22.25
CA PHE A 318 0.67 9.21 23.70
C PHE A 318 0.27 10.52 24.38
N THR A 319 0.62 11.68 23.83
CA THR A 319 0.16 12.98 24.32
C THR A 319 -1.37 13.05 24.40
N MET A 320 -2.10 12.57 23.38
CA MET A 320 -3.58 12.53 23.40
C MET A 320 -4.18 11.61 24.47
N ASN A 321 -3.40 10.71 25.04
CA ASN A 321 -3.80 9.85 26.16
C ASN A 321 -3.25 10.39 27.51
N ASP A 322 -2.85 11.66 27.57
CA ASP A 322 -2.24 12.28 28.75
C ASP A 322 -0.92 11.61 29.19
N ASP A 323 -0.24 10.96 28.25
CA ASP A 323 1.01 10.23 28.50
C ASP A 323 2.21 10.99 27.89
N LEU A 324 3.02 11.58 28.77
CA LEU A 324 4.28 12.24 28.43
C LEU A 324 5.52 11.39 28.79
N THR A 325 5.35 10.11 29.15
CA THR A 325 6.46 9.24 29.59
C THR A 325 7.44 8.89 28.47
N TRP A 326 7.05 9.09 27.22
CA TRP A 326 7.94 8.99 26.07
C TRP A 326 9.03 10.08 26.07
N PHE A 327 8.79 11.20 26.75
CA PHE A 327 9.81 12.21 26.98
C PHE A 327 10.66 11.87 28.20
N LYS A 328 11.96 11.69 27.98
CA LYS A 328 12.95 11.61 29.05
C LYS A 328 13.76 12.89 29.03
N HIS A 329 13.70 13.67 30.12
CA HIS A 329 14.33 15.00 30.24
C HIS A 329 15.84 15.04 29.90
N ASN A 330 16.53 13.90 29.99
CA ASN A 330 17.97 13.78 29.72
C ASN A 330 18.31 13.20 28.33
N GLN A 331 17.33 12.97 27.47
CA GLN A 331 17.53 12.40 26.14
C GLN A 331 17.23 13.45 25.08
N THR A 332 18.21 13.78 24.24
CA THR A 332 18.01 14.65 23.08
C THR A 332 17.07 13.96 22.10
N ILE A 333 15.94 14.59 21.80
CA ILE A 333 14.98 14.15 20.78
C ILE A 333 15.34 14.83 19.46
N SER A 334 15.37 14.06 18.38
CA SER A 334 15.55 14.65 17.04
C SER A 334 14.36 15.53 16.70
N LYS A 335 14.58 16.63 15.97
CA LYS A 335 13.48 17.47 15.45
C LYS A 335 12.49 16.66 14.61
N ASP A 336 12.96 15.60 13.97
CA ASP A 336 12.14 14.70 13.16
C ASP A 336 11.22 13.78 13.99
N ASP A 337 11.54 13.57 15.27
CA ASP A 337 10.78 12.75 16.21
C ASP A 337 9.77 13.55 17.06
N LEU A 338 9.75 14.88 16.90
CA LEU A 338 8.81 15.74 17.59
C LEU A 338 7.36 15.43 17.19
N PRO A 339 6.43 15.38 18.14
CA PRO A 339 5.05 15.02 17.85
C PRO A 339 4.40 15.95 16.82
N ARG A 340 3.40 15.42 16.12
CA ARG A 340 2.60 16.13 15.14
C ARG A 340 1.13 16.00 15.51
N ILE A 341 0.34 17.06 15.32
CA ILE A 341 -1.13 17.08 15.53
C ILE A 341 -1.54 16.35 16.82
N ILE A 342 -1.41 17.00 17.97
CA ILE A 342 -1.53 16.35 19.29
C ILE A 342 -2.95 16.34 19.87
N TRP A 343 -3.96 16.72 19.08
CA TRP A 343 -5.34 16.95 19.53
C TRP A 343 -6.42 16.18 18.74
N TYR A 344 -6.03 15.36 17.76
CA TYR A 344 -6.95 14.58 16.92
C TYR A 344 -6.52 13.12 16.87
N PRO A 345 -7.42 12.12 16.96
CA PRO A 345 -8.89 12.23 16.96
C PRO A 345 -9.48 12.58 18.33
N GLN A 346 -8.64 12.64 19.35
CA GLN A 346 -9.03 12.91 20.72
C GLN A 346 -8.09 13.97 21.30
N GLN A 347 -8.66 14.87 22.08
CA GLN A 347 -7.92 15.90 22.81
C GLN A 347 -7.38 15.32 24.12
N ALA A 348 -6.15 15.66 24.46
CA ALA A 348 -5.60 15.51 25.80
C ALA A 348 -6.23 16.55 26.76
N ASP A 349 -6.05 16.34 28.07
CA ASP A 349 -6.34 17.35 29.08
C ASP A 349 -5.49 18.62 28.84
N PRO A 350 -6.06 19.83 28.98
CA PRO A 350 -5.30 21.07 28.80
C PRO A 350 -4.03 21.16 29.64
N THR A 351 -4.03 20.57 30.85
CA THR A 351 -2.85 20.53 31.71
C THR A 351 -1.71 19.70 31.11
N THR A 352 -2.02 18.65 30.35
CA THR A 352 -1.02 17.87 29.60
C THR A 352 -0.33 18.72 28.56
N TYR A 353 -1.04 19.57 27.83
CA TYR A 353 -0.40 20.46 26.84
C TYR A 353 0.47 21.52 27.51
N MET A 354 0.04 22.07 28.65
CA MET A 354 0.85 23.02 29.41
C MET A 354 2.10 22.37 29.99
N GLU A 355 2.01 21.13 30.46
CA GLU A 355 3.17 20.37 30.92
C GLU A 355 4.10 20.01 29.76
N LEU A 356 3.56 19.63 28.60
CA LEU A 356 4.34 19.40 27.38
C LEU A 356 5.09 20.66 26.96
N PHE A 357 4.47 21.84 27.00
CA PHE A 357 5.13 23.11 26.73
C PHE A 357 6.24 23.43 27.75
N ARG A 358 5.99 23.16 29.04
CA ARG A 358 7.00 23.33 30.10
C ARG A 358 8.23 22.43 29.87
N LEU A 359 7.99 21.20 29.39
CA LEU A 359 9.03 20.21 29.13
C LEU A 359 9.76 20.44 27.78
N MET A 360 9.02 20.91 26.77
CA MET A 360 9.49 21.16 25.40
C MET A 360 8.99 22.52 24.88
N PRO A 361 9.66 23.64 25.23
CA PRO A 361 9.27 24.96 24.76
C PRO A 361 9.26 25.11 23.23
N GLU A 362 10.04 24.30 22.49
CA GLU A 362 10.00 24.30 21.02
C GLU A 362 8.64 23.94 20.42
N LEU A 363 7.76 23.26 21.17
CA LEU A 363 6.42 22.89 20.73
C LEU A 363 5.38 23.99 20.97
N LYS A 364 5.79 25.22 21.34
CA LYS A 364 4.93 26.38 21.63
C LYS A 364 3.74 26.51 20.67
N GLN A 365 4.01 26.56 19.36
CA GLN A 365 2.96 26.77 18.35
C GLN A 365 2.00 25.58 18.25
N LEU A 366 2.52 24.36 18.37
CA LEU A 366 1.71 23.13 18.32
C LEU A 366 0.80 23.02 19.55
N VAL A 367 1.31 23.35 20.74
CA VAL A 367 0.54 23.42 21.98
C VAL A 367 -0.53 24.51 21.89
N ALA A 368 -0.19 25.68 21.36
CA ALA A 368 -1.14 26.77 21.17
C ALA A 368 -2.30 26.36 20.23
N GLN A 369 -2.01 25.68 19.11
CA GLN A 369 -3.05 25.12 18.23
C GLN A 369 -3.95 24.13 18.99
N ALA A 370 -3.35 23.22 19.79
CA ALA A 370 -4.12 22.29 20.60
C ALA A 370 -5.07 22.99 21.59
N LEU A 371 -4.60 24.05 22.26
CA LEU A 371 -5.39 24.84 23.22
C LEU A 371 -6.50 25.64 22.54
N VAL A 372 -6.25 26.19 21.34
CA VAL A 372 -7.31 26.75 20.50
C VAL A 372 -8.36 25.67 20.25
N VAL A 373 -7.94 24.48 19.79
CA VAL A 373 -8.81 23.33 19.48
C VAL A 373 -9.66 22.90 20.68
N CYS A 374 -9.09 22.89 21.89
CA CYS A 374 -9.77 22.57 23.14
C CYS A 374 -10.62 23.72 23.69
N ASN A 375 -10.59 24.90 23.06
CA ASN A 375 -11.26 26.12 23.48
C ASN A 375 -10.82 26.61 24.87
N GLU A 376 -9.49 26.60 25.11
CA GLU A 376 -8.85 27.02 26.36
C GLU A 376 -8.08 28.36 26.20
N PRO A 377 -8.79 29.50 26.16
CA PRO A 377 -8.21 30.80 25.81
C PRO A 377 -7.21 31.32 26.84
N ASN A 378 -7.41 31.04 28.13
CA ASN A 378 -6.53 31.55 29.18
C ASN A 378 -5.15 30.89 29.10
N ASP A 379 -5.11 29.57 28.96
CA ASP A 379 -3.84 28.85 28.81
C ASP A 379 -3.19 29.14 27.46
N PHE A 380 -3.97 29.31 26.38
CA PHE A 380 -3.45 29.81 25.10
C PHE A 380 -2.74 31.15 25.24
N LEU A 381 -3.35 32.13 25.92
CA LEU A 381 -2.73 33.44 26.14
C LEU A 381 -1.47 33.35 27.00
N ARG A 382 -1.41 32.42 27.97
CA ARG A 382 -0.23 32.19 28.83
C ARG A 382 0.95 31.57 28.08
N VAL A 383 0.72 30.87 26.98
CA VAL A 383 1.78 30.29 26.12
C VAL A 383 2.45 31.37 25.25
N GLU A 384 1.82 32.55 25.11
CA GLU A 384 2.30 33.67 24.28
C GLU A 384 2.72 33.23 22.86
N PRO A 385 1.80 32.58 22.10
CA PRO A 385 2.10 32.12 20.76
C PRO A 385 2.24 33.27 19.76
N GLU A 386 2.85 32.97 18.61
CA GLU A 386 2.82 33.89 17.47
C GLU A 386 1.56 33.58 16.67
N LEU A 387 0.97 34.60 16.05
CA LEU A 387 -0.16 34.39 15.15
C LEU A 387 0.35 33.81 13.82
N THR A 388 0.28 32.48 13.67
CA THR A 388 0.59 31.80 12.41
C THR A 388 -0.67 31.57 11.57
N PRO A 389 -0.56 31.34 10.24
CA PRO A 389 -1.71 31.00 9.40
C PRO A 389 -2.52 29.79 9.92
N GLU A 390 -1.84 28.80 10.51
CA GLU A 390 -2.49 27.62 11.09
C GLU A 390 -3.30 27.97 12.35
N ILE A 391 -2.75 28.78 13.26
CA ILE A 391 -3.46 29.24 14.45
C ILE A 391 -4.64 30.14 14.06
N TYR A 392 -4.41 31.07 13.14
CA TYR A 392 -5.46 31.93 12.59
C TYR A 392 -6.60 31.09 12.02
N GLY A 393 -6.26 30.10 11.17
CA GLY A 393 -7.22 29.14 10.64
C GLY A 393 -7.96 28.41 11.75
N GLU A 394 -7.28 27.84 12.74
CA GLU A 394 -7.95 27.11 13.83
C GLU A 394 -8.92 27.99 14.62
N ILE A 395 -8.59 29.26 14.86
CA ILE A 395 -9.47 30.21 15.56
C ILE A 395 -10.70 30.54 14.72
N THR A 396 -10.54 30.82 13.42
CA THR A 396 -11.62 31.30 12.55
C THR A 396 -12.54 30.20 12.02
N ASN A 397 -12.09 28.94 12.01
CA ASN A 397 -12.86 27.84 11.42
C ASN A 397 -14.04 27.34 12.25
N ARG A 398 -14.17 27.74 13.52
CA ARG A 398 -15.29 27.35 14.40
C ARG A 398 -15.68 28.48 15.33
N ILE A 399 -16.92 28.47 15.82
CA ILE A 399 -17.35 29.36 16.90
C ILE A 399 -16.57 28.96 18.17
N ARG A 400 -15.70 29.84 18.65
CA ARG A 400 -14.87 29.66 19.84
C ARG A 400 -15.01 30.86 20.78
N SER A 401 -14.32 30.81 21.92
CA SER A 401 -14.27 31.91 22.88
C SER A 401 -13.92 33.26 22.22
N PRO A 402 -14.60 34.37 22.56
CA PRO A 402 -14.28 35.71 22.06
C PRO A 402 -12.83 36.15 22.32
N LEU A 403 -12.20 35.61 23.37
CA LEU A 403 -10.81 35.93 23.72
C LEU A 403 -9.80 35.55 22.62
N PHE A 404 -10.09 34.51 21.82
CA PHE A 404 -9.25 34.19 20.67
C PHE A 404 -9.37 35.22 19.55
N ARG A 405 -10.55 35.83 19.41
CA ARG A 405 -10.79 36.89 18.43
C ARG A 405 -10.10 38.18 18.85
N GLU A 406 -10.22 38.53 20.13
CA GLU A 406 -9.49 39.67 20.71
C GLU A 406 -7.96 39.52 20.54
N PHE A 407 -7.43 38.30 20.64
CA PHE A 407 -6.01 38.04 20.38
C PHE A 407 -5.58 38.40 18.94
N ILE A 408 -6.43 38.11 17.95
CA ILE A 408 -6.20 38.47 16.54
C ILE A 408 -6.28 39.99 16.40
N ASP A 409 -7.38 40.60 16.86
CA ASP A 409 -7.65 42.02 16.69
C ASP A 409 -6.57 42.91 17.34
N GLN A 410 -5.89 42.42 18.38
CA GLN A 410 -4.77 43.12 19.04
C GLN A 410 -3.44 43.05 18.27
N ARG A 411 -3.29 42.13 17.31
CA ARG A 411 -1.98 41.78 16.70
C ARG A 411 -1.88 42.01 15.21
N VAL A 412 -3.01 42.11 14.51
CA VAL A 412 -3.03 42.31 13.06
C VAL A 412 -3.97 43.46 12.70
N SER A 413 -3.52 44.27 11.76
CA SER A 413 -4.38 45.23 11.07
C SER A 413 -5.34 44.51 10.12
N TYR A 414 -6.41 45.19 9.70
CA TYR A 414 -7.37 44.65 8.75
C TYR A 414 -6.72 44.13 7.45
N GLU A 415 -5.72 44.84 6.90
CA GLU A 415 -5.00 44.43 5.68
C GLU A 415 -4.11 43.19 5.89
N GLU A 416 -3.59 42.97 7.10
CA GLU A 416 -2.80 41.77 7.43
C GLU A 416 -3.70 40.57 7.69
N GLU A 417 -4.86 40.80 8.28
CA GLU A 417 -5.89 39.77 8.44
C GLU A 417 -6.46 39.31 7.09
N GLU A 418 -6.70 40.23 6.15
CA GLU A 418 -7.12 39.89 4.79
C GLU A 418 -6.10 38.97 4.09
N LYS A 419 -4.80 39.24 4.28
CA LYS A 419 -3.74 38.33 3.80
C LYS A 419 -3.81 36.97 4.50
N LEU A 420 -3.94 36.92 5.82
CA LEU A 420 -4.05 35.63 6.54
C LEU A 420 -5.30 34.84 6.09
N ALA A 421 -6.40 35.54 5.81
CA ALA A 421 -7.61 34.96 5.25
C ALA A 421 -7.39 34.39 3.84
N ASP A 422 -6.73 35.14 2.95
CA ASP A 422 -6.36 34.67 1.61
C ASP A 422 -5.45 33.42 1.68
N TRP A 423 -4.53 33.38 2.64
CA TRP A 423 -3.67 32.22 2.89
C TRP A 423 -4.45 30.99 3.38
N THR A 424 -5.61 31.18 4.02
CA THR A 424 -6.52 30.09 4.42
C THR A 424 -7.54 29.71 3.34
N GLU A 425 -7.88 30.62 2.41
CA GLU A 425 -8.76 30.35 1.26
C GLU A 425 -8.02 29.69 0.09
N LEU A 426 -6.76 30.08 -0.13
CA LEU A 426 -5.82 29.24 -0.86
C LEU A 426 -5.72 27.95 -0.07
N LEU A 427 -6.33 26.89 -0.60
CA LEU A 427 -6.15 25.50 -0.15
C LEU A 427 -4.68 25.10 -0.35
N HIS A 428 -3.78 25.75 0.38
CA HIS A 428 -2.46 25.25 0.66
C HIS A 428 -2.71 24.04 1.55
N ASP A 429 -2.84 22.91 0.86
CA ASP A 429 -2.14 21.69 1.21
C ASP A 429 -0.99 22.09 2.17
N CYS A 430 -1.17 21.92 3.48
CA CYS A 430 -0.12 21.97 4.50
C CYS A 430 0.92 20.83 4.31
N HIS A 431 1.10 20.41 3.06
CA HIS A 431 1.81 19.24 2.60
C HIS A 431 3.32 19.45 2.41
N ASP A 432 3.83 20.67 2.56
CA ASP A 432 5.28 20.91 2.47
C ASP A 432 6.04 20.63 3.77
N VAL A 433 5.36 20.07 4.78
CA VAL A 433 6.00 19.42 5.93
C VAL A 433 5.55 17.96 5.98
N ALA A 434 6.24 17.13 5.20
CA ALA A 434 6.10 15.67 5.13
C ALA A 434 4.80 15.11 4.49
N PRO A 435 4.89 14.11 3.58
CA PRO A 435 3.74 13.56 2.83
C PRO A 435 2.65 12.83 3.64
N TYR A 436 2.73 12.83 4.97
CA TYR A 436 1.81 12.13 5.87
C TYR A 436 1.02 13.09 6.78
N ASP A 437 1.43 14.35 6.90
CA ASP A 437 0.94 15.25 7.95
C ASP A 437 -0.43 15.88 7.56
N HIS A 438 -0.79 15.89 6.27
CA HIS A 438 -2.03 16.47 5.75
C HIS A 438 -3.30 15.62 5.90
N LEU A 439 -3.16 14.34 6.24
CA LEU A 439 -4.31 13.42 6.33
C LEU A 439 -5.10 13.58 7.64
N VAL A 440 -4.61 14.39 8.59
CA VAL A 440 -5.06 14.34 9.98
C VAL A 440 -5.86 15.60 10.40
N SER A 441 -5.85 16.71 9.64
CA SER A 441 -6.45 17.97 10.13
C SER A 441 -7.52 18.68 9.28
N LYS A 442 -7.86 18.32 8.02
CA LYS A 442 -9.05 18.83 7.31
C LYS A 442 -9.39 18.05 6.04
N GLU A 443 -10.66 18.13 5.64
CA GLU A 443 -11.40 17.37 4.61
C GLU A 443 -10.60 16.97 3.35
N MET A 444 -10.73 15.69 2.98
CA MET A 444 -10.29 15.17 1.68
C MET A 444 -10.85 16.00 0.51
N LYS A 445 -9.99 16.29 -0.48
CA LYS A 445 -10.28 17.13 -1.66
C LYS A 445 -11.66 16.84 -2.31
N PRO A 446 -12.35 17.84 -2.91
CA PRO A 446 -13.73 17.72 -3.44
C PRO A 446 -14.04 16.57 -4.43
N ARG A 447 -13.02 16.04 -5.13
CA ARG A 447 -13.15 14.84 -5.98
C ARG A 447 -13.35 13.53 -5.18
N PHE A 448 -13.08 13.55 -3.88
CA PHE A 448 -13.36 12.50 -2.90
C PHE A 448 -14.78 12.62 -2.30
N THR A 449 -15.40 13.80 -2.33
CA THR A 449 -16.68 14.10 -1.65
C THR A 449 -17.92 13.48 -2.30
N ARG A 450 -17.91 13.18 -3.60
CA ARG A 450 -19.08 12.54 -4.28
C ARG A 450 -19.24 11.05 -4.00
N ALA A 451 -18.25 10.40 -3.39
CA ALA A 451 -18.19 8.95 -3.30
C ALA A 451 -18.56 8.38 -1.91
N LEU A 452 -19.06 9.23 -1.01
CA LEU A 452 -19.36 8.90 0.38
C LEU A 452 -20.82 9.12 0.77
N GLU A 453 -21.76 9.33 -0.16
CA GLU A 453 -23.17 9.46 0.24
C GLU A 453 -23.85 8.13 0.59
N ASP A 454 -23.46 6.94 0.09
CA ASP A 454 -24.19 5.70 0.42
C ASP A 454 -23.37 4.40 0.45
N LEU A 455 -22.87 4.04 1.63
CA LEU A 455 -22.59 2.64 2.01
C LEU A 455 -23.25 2.43 3.38
N THR A 456 -24.50 1.98 3.35
CA THR A 456 -25.39 1.92 4.51
C THR A 456 -25.35 0.54 5.17
N LEU A 457 -25.96 0.41 6.36
CA LEU A 457 -26.20 -0.89 7.03
C LEU A 457 -26.93 -1.91 6.13
N ASP A 458 -27.58 -1.44 5.06
CA ASP A 458 -28.18 -2.25 4.01
C ASP A 458 -27.15 -3.15 3.29
N ASP A 459 -25.91 -2.69 3.11
CA ASP A 459 -24.86 -3.42 2.39
C ASP A 459 -24.27 -4.60 3.17
N VAL A 460 -24.58 -4.69 4.47
CA VAL A 460 -24.15 -5.76 5.39
C VAL A 460 -25.33 -6.63 5.87
N GLY A 461 -26.48 -6.49 5.22
CA GLY A 461 -27.65 -7.36 5.45
C GLY A 461 -28.55 -6.94 6.61
N PHE A 462 -28.48 -5.69 7.08
CA PHE A 462 -29.50 -5.13 7.97
C PHE A 462 -30.41 -4.19 7.17
N GLU A 463 -31.61 -4.66 6.84
CA GLU A 463 -32.59 -3.94 6.02
C GLU A 463 -32.94 -2.54 6.58
N ASN A 464 -32.76 -1.52 5.76
CA ASN A 464 -33.63 -0.36 5.64
C ASN A 464 -33.56 0.27 4.24
N ARG A 465 -34.35 -0.32 3.32
CA ARG A 465 -34.64 0.16 1.96
C ARG A 465 -34.53 1.69 1.79
N ARG A 466 -33.56 2.15 1.00
CA ARG A 466 -33.76 3.06 -0.14
C ARG A 466 -32.50 3.23 -1.02
N ALA A 467 -32.66 2.75 -2.26
CA ALA A 467 -32.08 3.22 -3.53
C ALA A 467 -30.55 3.19 -3.72
N TYR A 468 -30.05 2.27 -4.56
CA TYR A 468 -29.26 2.51 -5.81
C TYR A 468 -29.16 1.19 -6.61
N PRO A 469 -29.03 1.23 -7.96
CA PRO A 469 -29.04 0.04 -8.82
C PRO A 469 -27.70 -0.76 -8.78
N PRO A 470 -27.71 -2.06 -9.10
CA PRO A 470 -26.78 -3.05 -8.53
C PRO A 470 -25.41 -3.21 -9.21
N ASP A 471 -25.07 -2.42 -10.23
CA ASP A 471 -24.20 -2.98 -11.29
C ASP A 471 -22.76 -2.44 -11.36
N VAL A 472 -22.33 -1.55 -10.45
CA VAL A 472 -20.95 -1.01 -10.48
C VAL A 472 -20.47 -0.67 -9.06
N LYS A 473 -19.76 -1.60 -8.40
CA LYS A 473 -19.02 -1.32 -7.15
C LYS A 473 -17.53 -1.67 -7.37
N ASP A 474 -16.63 -0.73 -7.11
CA ASP A 474 -15.18 -0.81 -7.40
C ASP A 474 -14.34 -0.81 -6.08
N ALA A 475 -13.06 -1.25 -6.00
CA ALA A 475 -12.22 -1.12 -4.79
C ALA A 475 -12.05 0.34 -4.40
N ARG A 476 -12.26 1.24 -5.37
CA ARG A 476 -12.45 2.66 -5.14
C ARG A 476 -13.40 2.90 -3.97
N ASP A 477 -14.53 2.22 -3.91
CA ASP A 477 -15.59 2.55 -2.95
C ASP A 477 -15.23 2.13 -1.53
N LEU A 478 -14.46 1.04 -1.38
CA LEU A 478 -13.98 0.60 -0.07
C LEU A 478 -12.72 1.34 0.39
N MET A 479 -11.79 1.62 -0.52
CA MET A 479 -10.62 2.46 -0.24
C MET A 479 -11.03 3.92 0.05
N ARG A 480 -12.17 4.37 -0.49
CA ARG A 480 -12.81 5.65 -0.14
C ARG A 480 -13.54 5.59 1.21
N TYR A 481 -14.21 4.48 1.53
CA TYR A 481 -14.84 4.23 2.83
C TYR A 481 -13.81 4.23 3.98
N MET A 482 -12.61 3.70 3.73
CA MET A 482 -11.48 3.73 4.66
C MET A 482 -10.82 5.12 4.76
N SER A 483 -11.54 6.23 4.63
CA SER A 483 -10.88 7.55 4.79
C SER A 483 -11.76 8.70 5.27
N ALA A 484 -13.05 8.50 5.60
CA ALA A 484 -13.79 9.57 6.26
C ALA A 484 -15.04 9.10 7.01
N PHE A 485 -15.37 9.83 8.08
CA PHE A 485 -16.69 9.89 8.72
C PHE A 485 -17.09 11.39 8.90
N PRO A 486 -18.39 11.73 8.96
CA PRO A 486 -19.11 12.78 8.17
C PRO A 486 -19.44 14.07 8.97
N ASN A 487 -20.08 15.18 8.51
CA ASN A 487 -20.78 15.61 7.29
C ASN A 487 -20.86 17.17 7.22
N LYS A 488 -20.88 17.72 5.99
CA LYS A 488 -21.24 19.07 5.48
C LYS A 488 -21.60 20.23 6.45
N PRO A 489 -21.22 21.49 6.11
CA PRO A 489 -21.80 22.68 6.75
C PRO A 489 -23.28 22.82 6.38
N ARG A 490 -24.15 22.93 7.38
CA ARG A 490 -25.44 23.59 7.19
C ARG A 490 -25.14 25.07 6.98
N ASP A 491 -25.19 25.50 5.73
CA ASP A 491 -25.25 26.91 5.38
C ASP A 491 -26.64 27.44 5.76
N HIS A 492 -26.80 27.86 7.01
CA HIS A 492 -28.00 28.58 7.48
C HIS A 492 -27.84 30.10 7.37
N TYR A 493 -26.74 30.61 6.79
CA TYR A 493 -26.49 32.05 6.72
C TYR A 493 -26.87 32.69 5.39
N ARG A 494 -27.27 31.91 4.37
CA ARG A 494 -27.65 32.44 3.04
C ARG A 494 -29.12 32.35 2.66
N GLU A 495 -29.99 31.76 3.47
CA GLU A 495 -31.45 31.73 3.20
C GLU A 495 -32.29 32.68 4.08
N GLU A 496 -31.69 33.43 5.02
CA GLU A 496 -32.43 34.44 5.82
C GLU A 496 -32.30 35.88 5.32
N GLN A 497 -31.44 36.17 4.33
CA GLN A 497 -31.33 37.50 3.73
C GLN A 497 -32.18 37.71 2.46
N GLU A 498 -32.83 36.68 1.92
CA GLU A 498 -33.77 36.80 0.78
C GLU A 498 -35.25 36.63 1.18
N ARG A 499 -35.57 36.72 2.48
CA ARG A 499 -36.96 36.83 2.97
C ARG A 499 -37.38 38.23 3.43
N PHE A 500 -36.53 39.23 3.21
CA PHE A 500 -36.88 40.64 3.41
C PHE A 500 -36.32 41.53 2.29
N ILE A 501 -36.80 41.31 1.06
CA ILE A 501 -36.98 42.34 0.02
C ILE A 501 -38.31 42.07 -0.69
#